data_AF-B6Y7D8-F1
#
_entry.id   AF-B6Y7D8-F1
#
_cell.length_a   1.000
_cell.length_b   1.000
_cell.length_c   1.000
_cell.angle_alpha   90.00
_cell.angle_beta   90.00
_cell.angle_gamma   90.00
#
_symmetry.space_group_name_H-M   'P 1'
#
loop_
_entity.id
_entity.type
_entity.pdbx_description
1 polymer ?
#
loop_
_entity_poly.entity_id
_entity_poly.type
_entity_poly.pdbx_seq_one_letter_code
_entity_poly.pdbx_strand_id
1 'polypeptide(L)'
;MEKLVNFLQKKQNITSLTLSNCYIDAQCGEVLNEALENINLPNITECKLTSSIIGAEGSIAITKLLKNGNFPNLIKLDLISNDIDVESGIILMSALRGSSFSNIKEFNLLYDNVCNEGIAALRES
;
A
#
# COMPACT_ATOMS: atom_id res chain seq x y z
N MET A 1 0.84 2.02 -17.34
CA MET A 1 1.48 1.18 -16.31
C MET A 1 2.85 0.64 -16.72
N GLU A 2 2.99 0.05 -17.91
CA GLU A 2 4.24 -0.55 -18.41
C GLU A 2 5.51 0.32 -18.27
N LYS A 3 5.43 1.63 -18.55
CA LYS A 3 6.57 2.55 -18.38
C LYS A 3 7.07 2.64 -16.93
N LEU A 4 6.15 2.63 -15.96
CA LEU A 4 6.48 2.68 -14.53
C LEU A 4 7.18 1.39 -14.11
N VAL A 5 6.64 0.23 -14.48
CA VAL A 5 7.23 -1.08 -14.16
C VAL A 5 8.65 -1.19 -14.74
N ASN A 6 8.80 -0.88 -16.03
CA ASN A 6 10.11 -0.86 -16.69
C ASN A 6 11.11 0.08 -16.02
N PHE A 7 10.64 1.23 -15.54
CA PHE A 7 11.49 2.19 -14.83
C PHE A 7 11.96 1.64 -13.49
N LEU A 8 11.05 1.08 -12.68
CA LEU A 8 11.36 0.51 -11.36
C LEU A 8 12.32 -0.68 -11.45
N GLN A 9 12.17 -1.55 -12.45
CA GLN A 9 13.07 -2.70 -12.65
C GLN A 9 14.48 -2.29 -13.11
N LYS A 10 14.60 -1.26 -13.94
CA LYS A 10 15.91 -0.80 -14.46
C LYS A 10 16.68 0.07 -13.48
N LYS A 11 15.99 0.75 -12.56
CA LYS A 11 16.58 1.72 -11.63
C LYS A 11 16.67 1.15 -10.22
N GLN A 12 17.71 0.35 -10.01
CA GLN A 12 17.97 -0.32 -8.72
C GLN A 12 18.37 0.62 -7.58
N ASN A 13 18.59 1.91 -7.86
CA ASN A 13 18.93 2.91 -6.86
C ASN A 13 17.69 3.63 -6.28
N ILE A 14 16.48 3.31 -6.76
CA ILE A 14 15.25 3.91 -6.24
C ILE A 14 14.85 3.17 -4.97
N THR A 15 14.69 3.93 -3.90
CA THR A 15 14.31 3.40 -2.58
C THR A 15 12.93 3.84 -2.12
N SER A 16 12.35 4.86 -2.74
CA SER A 16 11.03 5.40 -2.41
C SER A 16 10.16 5.48 -3.66
N LEU A 17 8.97 4.87 -3.59
CA LEU A 17 7.92 4.98 -4.60
C LEU A 17 6.85 5.94 -4.09
N THR A 18 6.70 7.08 -4.74
CA THR A 18 5.68 8.08 -4.39
C THR A 18 4.68 8.21 -5.53
N LEU A 19 3.42 7.92 -5.24
CA LEU A 19 2.25 8.04 -6.12
C LEU A 19 1.16 8.90 -5.44
N SER A 20 1.57 9.96 -4.75
CA SER A 20 0.67 10.90 -4.10
C SER A 20 -0.11 11.73 -5.11
N ASN A 21 -1.38 12.05 -4.81
CA ASN A 21 -2.28 12.79 -5.69
C ASN A 21 -2.50 12.12 -7.07
N CYS A 22 -2.47 10.79 -7.12
CA CYS A 22 -2.56 10.04 -8.37
C CYS A 22 -3.94 9.42 -8.67
N TYR A 23 -4.97 9.69 -7.85
CA TYR A 23 -6.31 9.11 -7.98
C TYR A 23 -6.27 7.58 -8.21
N ILE A 24 -6.15 6.81 -7.13
CA ILE A 24 -5.94 5.37 -7.14
C ILE A 24 -7.20 4.67 -6.65
N ASP A 25 -8.26 4.75 -7.44
CA ASP A 25 -9.49 4.02 -7.18
C ASP A 25 -9.32 2.49 -7.34
N ALA A 26 -10.41 1.74 -7.18
CA ALA A 26 -10.42 0.29 -7.31
C ALA A 26 -9.81 -0.21 -8.63
N GLN A 27 -10.18 0.41 -9.75
CA GLN A 27 -9.71 0.02 -11.06
C GLN A 27 -8.22 0.30 -11.22
N CYS A 28 -7.77 1.47 -10.81
CA CYS A 28 -6.35 1.83 -10.83
C CYS A 28 -5.52 0.90 -9.94
N GLY A 29 -6.03 0.58 -8.74
CA GLY A 29 -5.41 -0.37 -7.81
C GLY A 29 -5.26 -1.78 -8.40
N GLU A 30 -6.28 -2.30 -9.09
CA GLU A 30 -6.18 -3.60 -9.76
C GLU A 30 -5.21 -3.57 -10.95
N VAL A 31 -5.20 -2.48 -11.75
CA VAL A 31 -4.21 -2.31 -12.83
C VAL A 31 -2.78 -2.24 -12.28
N LEU A 32 -2.58 -1.60 -11.12
CA LEU A 32 -1.29 -1.60 -10.42
C LEU A 32 -0.91 -3.00 -9.93
N ASN A 33 -1.86 -3.72 -9.33
CA ASN A 33 -1.70 -5.10 -8.87
C ASN A 33 -1.27 -6.04 -10.00
N GLU A 34 -1.99 -6.03 -11.12
CA GLU A 34 -1.68 -6.83 -12.31
C GLU A 34 -0.32 -6.46 -12.91
N ALA A 35 -0.02 -5.17 -13.06
CA ALA A 35 1.22 -4.74 -13.69
C ALA A 35 2.47 -5.05 -12.85
N LEU A 36 2.31 -5.17 -11.53
CA LEU A 36 3.38 -5.54 -10.62
C LEU A 36 3.36 -7.04 -10.26
N GLU A 37 2.44 -7.82 -10.81
CA GLU A 37 2.38 -9.26 -10.56
C GLU A 37 3.73 -9.92 -10.91
N ASN A 38 4.28 -10.71 -9.99
CA ASN A 38 5.59 -11.37 -10.11
C ASN A 38 6.81 -10.43 -10.27
N ILE A 39 6.67 -9.12 -10.05
CA ILE A 39 7.77 -8.17 -10.08
C ILE A 39 8.38 -8.04 -8.67
N ASN A 40 9.67 -8.33 -8.52
CA ASN A 40 10.38 -8.11 -7.26
C ASN A 40 11.09 -6.76 -7.24
N LEU A 41 10.79 -5.90 -6.26
CA LEU A 41 11.35 -4.56 -6.07
C LEU A 41 12.08 -4.45 -4.72
N PRO A 42 13.22 -5.15 -4.53
CA PRO A 42 13.87 -5.27 -3.23
C PRO A 42 14.49 -3.97 -2.71
N ASN A 43 14.69 -2.98 -3.59
CA ASN A 43 15.30 -1.71 -3.21
C ASN A 43 14.27 -0.73 -2.62
N ILE A 44 12.98 -0.94 -2.87
CA ILE A 44 11.92 -0.08 -2.36
C ILE A 44 11.72 -0.36 -0.87
N THR A 45 11.95 0.68 -0.07
CA THR A 45 11.83 0.68 1.39
C THR A 45 10.73 1.63 1.87
N GLU A 46 10.27 2.53 1.01
CA GLU A 46 9.19 3.48 1.31
C GLU A 46 8.19 3.53 0.16
N CYS A 47 6.89 3.46 0.49
CA CYS A 47 5.79 3.66 -0.43
C CYS A 47 4.85 4.74 0.10
N LYS A 48 4.59 5.77 -0.71
CA LYS A 48 3.74 6.91 -0.37
C LYS A 48 2.61 7.05 -1.37
N LEU A 49 1.38 6.91 -0.91
CA LEU A 49 0.16 6.99 -1.71
C LEU A 49 -0.77 8.07 -1.16
N THR A 50 -0.24 9.17 -0.64
CA THR A 50 -1.01 10.16 0.11
C THR A 50 -1.95 10.99 -0.78
N SER A 51 -3.14 11.32 -0.28
CA SER A 51 -4.10 12.18 -0.99
C SER A 51 -4.46 11.68 -2.39
N SER A 52 -4.53 10.36 -2.54
CA SER A 52 -4.79 9.68 -3.81
C SER A 52 -6.21 9.13 -3.93
N ILE A 53 -7.14 9.49 -3.04
CA ILE A 53 -8.56 9.11 -3.13
C ILE A 53 -8.72 7.60 -3.37
N ILE A 54 -8.09 6.81 -2.51
CA ILE A 54 -8.08 5.35 -2.65
C ILE A 54 -9.47 4.77 -2.39
N GLY A 55 -10.17 5.30 -1.38
CA GLY A 55 -11.47 4.80 -0.95
C GLY A 55 -11.41 3.35 -0.43
N ALA A 56 -12.59 2.79 -0.14
CA ALA A 56 -12.70 1.44 0.41
C ALA A 56 -12.22 0.36 -0.57
N GLU A 57 -12.70 0.40 -1.82
CA GLU A 57 -12.39 -0.61 -2.83
C GLU A 57 -10.93 -0.52 -3.31
N GLY A 58 -10.38 0.69 -3.47
CA GLY A 58 -8.97 0.87 -3.78
C GLY A 58 -8.07 0.37 -2.64
N SER A 59 -8.50 0.49 -1.38
CA SER A 59 -7.74 0.02 -0.22
C SER A 59 -7.62 -1.52 -0.25
N ILE A 60 -8.70 -2.20 -0.65
CA ILE A 60 -8.70 -3.65 -0.86
C ILE A 60 -7.74 -4.02 -2.01
N ALA A 61 -7.76 -3.29 -3.13
CA ALA A 61 -6.86 -3.55 -4.25
C ALA A 61 -5.38 -3.33 -3.88
N ILE A 62 -5.06 -2.25 -3.16
CA ILE A 62 -3.71 -2.00 -2.63
C ILE A 62 -3.29 -3.08 -1.64
N THR A 63 -4.21 -3.54 -0.79
CA THR A 63 -3.95 -4.65 0.13
C THR A 63 -3.56 -5.92 -0.62
N LYS A 64 -4.25 -6.27 -1.71
CA LYS A 64 -3.90 -7.41 -2.57
C LYS A 64 -2.51 -7.23 -3.18
N LEU A 65 -2.24 -6.07 -3.78
CA LEU A 65 -0.94 -5.74 -4.36
C LEU A 65 0.20 -5.96 -3.36
N LEU A 66 0.06 -5.45 -2.14
CA LEU A 66 1.13 -5.58 -1.16
C LEU A 66 1.32 -7.03 -0.68
N LYS A 67 0.26 -7.84 -0.64
CA LYS A 67 0.33 -9.27 -0.29
C LYS A 67 1.12 -10.11 -1.29
N ASN A 68 1.27 -9.65 -2.54
CA ASN A 68 2.07 -10.35 -3.56
C ASN A 68 3.57 -10.38 -3.24
N GLY A 69 4.02 -9.64 -2.21
CA GLY A 69 5.42 -9.67 -1.77
C GLY A 69 6.37 -8.93 -2.72
N ASN A 70 5.84 -8.02 -3.56
CA ASN A 70 6.64 -7.23 -4.50
C ASN A 70 7.66 -6.32 -3.81
N PHE A 71 7.40 -5.95 -2.55
CA PHE A 71 8.22 -5.02 -1.77
C PHE A 71 8.77 -5.72 -0.51
N PRO A 72 9.68 -6.70 -0.65
CA PRO A 72 10.09 -7.55 0.47
C PRO A 72 10.81 -6.78 1.58
N ASN A 73 11.36 -5.61 1.28
CA ASN A 73 12.09 -4.75 2.22
C ASN A 73 11.34 -3.45 2.55
N LEU A 74 10.01 -3.42 2.36
CA LEU A 74 9.22 -2.23 2.68
C LEU A 74 9.26 -1.95 4.18
N ILE A 75 9.72 -0.75 4.55
CA ILE A 75 9.83 -0.28 5.94
C ILE A 75 8.72 0.71 6.25
N LYS A 76 8.31 1.52 5.26
CA LYS A 76 7.34 2.60 5.45
C LYS A 76 6.24 2.57 4.40
N LEU A 77 5.00 2.67 4.87
CA LEU A 77 3.80 2.79 4.05
C LEU A 77 2.95 3.97 4.52
N ASP A 78 2.85 5.01 3.69
CA ASP A 78 2.00 6.18 3.95
C ASP A 78 0.76 6.16 3.05
N LEU A 79 -0.41 5.99 3.67
CA LEU A 79 -1.73 6.03 3.03
C LEU A 79 -2.57 7.22 3.51
N ILE A 80 -1.94 8.29 3.97
CA ILE A 80 -2.61 9.47 4.56
C ILE A 80 -3.65 10.08 3.60
N SER A 81 -4.81 10.46 4.14
CA SER A 81 -5.86 11.25 3.47
C SER A 81 -6.39 10.59 2.19
N ASN A 82 -6.82 9.35 2.28
CA ASN A 82 -7.24 8.54 1.14
C ASN A 82 -8.70 8.09 1.18
N ASP A 83 -9.49 8.61 2.11
CA ASP A 83 -10.89 8.23 2.31
C ASP A 83 -11.08 6.72 2.56
N ILE A 84 -10.09 6.08 3.19
CA ILE A 84 -10.19 4.68 3.61
C ILE A 84 -11.20 4.59 4.75
N ASP A 85 -12.22 3.74 4.61
CA ASP A 85 -13.25 3.54 5.64
C ASP A 85 -12.82 2.52 6.70
N VAL A 86 -13.67 2.35 7.72
CA VAL A 86 -13.39 1.46 8.86
C VAL A 86 -13.22 0.01 8.40
N GLU A 87 -14.10 -0.50 7.55
CA GLU A 87 -14.12 -1.90 7.13
C GLU A 87 -12.88 -2.25 6.30
N SER A 88 -12.60 -1.47 5.26
CA SER A 88 -11.41 -1.67 4.43
C SER A 88 -10.12 -1.40 5.20
N GLY A 89 -10.12 -0.46 6.15
CA GLY A 89 -9.03 -0.23 7.09
C GLY A 89 -8.71 -1.50 7.90
N ILE A 90 -9.73 -2.14 8.50
CA ILE A 90 -9.56 -3.40 9.26
C ILE A 90 -8.98 -4.51 8.38
N ILE A 91 -9.41 -4.64 7.13
CA ILE A 91 -8.89 -5.61 6.17
C ILE A 91 -7.41 -5.34 5.90
N LEU A 92 -7.05 -4.09 5.62
CA LEU A 92 -5.67 -3.68 5.39
C LEU A 92 -4.79 -3.98 6.61
N MET A 93 -5.20 -3.56 7.81
CA MET A 93 -4.46 -3.81 9.05
C MET A 93 -4.35 -5.31 9.36
N SER A 94 -5.40 -6.09 9.09
CA SER A 94 -5.34 -7.54 9.22
C SER A 94 -4.34 -8.18 8.26
N ALA A 95 -4.22 -7.65 7.04
CA ALA A 95 -3.23 -8.12 6.07
C ALA A 95 -1.80 -7.81 6.50
N LEU A 96 -1.57 -6.64 7.12
CA LEU A 96 -0.27 -6.24 7.67
C LEU A 96 0.27 -7.19 8.77
N ARG A 97 -0.59 -8.04 9.36
CA ARG A 97 -0.15 -9.11 10.30
C ARG A 97 0.54 -10.29 9.59
N GLY A 98 0.38 -10.41 8.28
CA GLY A 98 0.99 -11.48 7.49
C GLY A 98 2.51 -11.32 7.38
N SER A 99 3.21 -12.45 7.17
CA SER A 99 4.67 -12.47 7.03
C SER A 99 5.22 -11.55 5.93
N SER A 100 4.42 -11.28 4.89
CA SER A 100 4.75 -10.35 3.78
C SER A 100 5.02 -8.91 4.22
N PHE A 101 4.66 -8.54 5.45
CA PHE A 101 4.76 -7.17 5.98
C PHE A 101 5.65 -7.04 7.21
N SER A 102 6.40 -8.10 7.55
CA SER A 102 7.23 -8.18 8.75
C SER A 102 8.31 -7.09 8.89
N ASN A 103 8.65 -6.41 7.79
CA ASN A 103 9.65 -5.33 7.77
C ASN A 103 9.07 -3.93 7.96
N ILE A 104 7.74 -3.75 7.91
CA ILE A 104 7.11 -2.43 8.06
C ILE A 104 7.24 -1.96 9.51
N LYS A 105 7.82 -0.77 9.69
CA LYS A 105 8.01 -0.09 10.98
C LYS A 105 7.19 1.18 11.09
N GLU A 106 6.84 1.78 9.96
CA GLU A 106 6.01 2.98 9.89
C GLU A 106 4.82 2.73 8.97
N PHE A 107 3.61 2.85 9.51
CA PHE A 107 2.37 2.76 8.76
C PHE A 107 1.44 3.91 9.16
N ASN A 108 1.07 4.75 8.20
CA ASN A 108 0.30 5.97 8.44
C ASN A 108 -1.04 5.97 7.68
N LEU A 109 -2.13 6.12 8.44
CA LEU A 109 -3.52 6.28 7.98
C LEU A 109 -4.13 7.60 8.50
N LEU A 110 -3.29 8.63 8.69
CA LEU A 110 -3.78 9.91 9.19
C LEU A 110 -4.80 10.50 8.21
N TYR A 111 -5.85 11.12 8.75
CA TYR A 111 -6.95 11.69 7.96
C TYR A 111 -7.75 10.69 7.11
N ASP A 112 -7.65 9.39 7.41
CA ASP A 112 -8.60 8.39 6.94
C ASP A 112 -9.70 8.13 7.98
N ASN A 113 -10.81 7.54 7.54
CA ASN A 113 -11.96 7.24 8.38
C ASN A 113 -11.80 5.89 9.11
N VAL A 114 -10.60 5.60 9.60
CA VAL A 114 -10.29 4.38 10.35
C VAL A 114 -10.47 4.69 11.84
N CYS A 115 -11.71 4.54 12.32
CA CYS A 115 -12.11 4.85 13.69
C CYS A 115 -11.33 4.03 14.74
N ASN A 116 -11.61 4.30 16.02
CA ASN A 116 -11.01 3.60 17.16
C ASN A 116 -11.09 2.06 17.06
N GLU A 117 -12.09 1.48 16.39
CA GLU A 117 -12.22 0.03 16.19
C GLU A 117 -11.14 -0.51 15.26
N GLY A 118 -10.77 0.26 14.24
CA GLY A 118 -9.63 -0.07 13.40
C GLY A 118 -8.30 -0.05 14.18
N ILE A 119 -8.06 0.98 14.97
CA ILE A 119 -6.87 1.02 15.84
C ILE A 119 -6.90 -0.08 16.92
N ALA A 120 -8.08 -0.47 17.41
CA ALA A 120 -8.20 -1.61 18.33
C ALA A 120 -7.76 -2.93 17.67
N ALA A 121 -8.08 -3.13 16.39
CA ALA A 121 -7.60 -4.29 15.64
C ALA A 121 -6.07 -4.37 15.49
N LEU A 122 -5.35 -3.23 15.59
CA LEU A 122 -3.87 -3.17 15.67
C LEU A 122 -3.32 -3.45 17.07
N ARG A 123 -4.13 -3.27 18.13
CA ARG A 123 -3.68 -3.44 19.52
C ARG A 123 -3.89 -4.86 20.04
N GLU A 124 -4.82 -5.59 19.46
CA GLU A 124 -5.08 -7.01 19.77
C GLU A 124 -4.24 -7.97 18.91
N SER A 125 -3.25 -7.45 18.17
CA SER A 125 -2.33 -8.21 17.32
C SER A 125 -0.95 -8.36 17.92
#